data_AF-A0A973GRW3-F1
#
_entry.id   AF-A0A973GRW3-F1
#
_cell.length_a   1.000
_cell.length_b   1.000
_cell.length_c   1.000
_cell.angle_alpha   90.00
_cell.angle_beta   90.00
_cell.angle_gamma   90.00
#
_symmetry.space_group_name_H-M   'P 1'
#
loop_
_entity.id
_entity.type
_entity.pdbx_description
1 polymer ?
#
loop_
_entity_poly.entity_id
_entity_poly.type
_entity_poly.pdbx_seq_one_letter_code
_entity_poly.pdbx_strand_id
1 'polypeptide(L)' 'MFEAYFRLKEHSTTVRQEAIAGTTTFMTMAYIIIVNPKVLEAAGIPFGPSMVATILTAFVGTLLM' A
#
# COMPACT_ATOMS: atom_id res chain seq x y z
N MET A 1 -10.81 -16.41 18.06
CA MET A 1 -10.65 -16.96 16.71
C MET A 1 -9.49 -16.30 15.96
N PHE A 2 -9.51 -14.97 15.74
CA PHE A 2 -8.41 -14.24 15.08
C PHE A 2 -7.03 -14.43 15.75
N GLU A 3 -6.96 -14.31 17.08
CA GLU A 3 -5.67 -14.46 17.80
C GLU A 3 -5.05 -15.86 17.65
N ALA A 4 -5.87 -16.90 17.55
CA ALA A 4 -5.44 -18.28 17.37
C ALA A 4 -5.04 -18.58 15.92
N TYR A 5 -5.75 -17.99 14.94
CA TYR A 5 -5.44 -18.14 13.52
C TYR A 5 -4.09 -17.50 13.14
N PHE A 6 -3.85 -16.28 13.65
CA PHE A 6 -2.59 -15.53 13.43
C PHE A 6 -1.52 -15.77 14.51
N ARG A 7 -1.81 -16.64 15.49
CA ARG A 7 -0.90 -17.02 16.58
C ARG A 7 -0.29 -15.81 17.31
N LEU A 8 -1.09 -14.76 17.52
CA LEU A 8 -0.58 -13.46 18.02
C LEU A 8 0.14 -13.59 19.38
N LYS A 9 -0.26 -14.55 20.22
CA LYS A 9 0.44 -14.86 21.48
C LYS A 9 1.84 -15.46 21.28
N GLU A 10 2.04 -16.34 20.31
CA GLU A 10 3.38 -16.87 19.98
C GLU A 10 4.28 -15.75 19.43
N HIS A 11 3.70 -14.82 18.69
CA HIS A 11 4.38 -13.64 18.15
C HIS A 11 4.47 -12.48 19.15
N SER A 12 3.97 -12.66 20.38
CA SER A 12 3.94 -11.63 21.43
C SER A 12 3.38 -10.27 20.97
N THR A 13 2.37 -10.29 20.08
CA THR A 13 1.72 -9.11 19.51
C THR A 13 0.23 -9.08 19.85
N THR A 14 -0.45 -7.97 19.54
CA THR A 14 -1.89 -7.80 19.75
C THR A 14 -2.57 -7.35 18.46
N VAL A 15 -3.88 -7.63 18.33
CA VAL A 15 -4.67 -7.20 17.16
C VAL A 15 -4.54 -5.69 16.91
N ARG A 16 -4.51 -4.89 17.99
CA ARG A 16 -4.34 -3.43 17.89
C ARG A 16 -2.99 -3.06 17.28
N GLN A 17 -1.92 -3.74 17.69
CA GLN A 17 -0.57 -3.49 17.18
C GLN A 17 -0.46 -3.87 15.71
N GLU A 18 -0.96 -5.05 15.32
CA GLU A 18 -0.97 -5.50 13.92
C GLU A 18 -1.81 -4.59 13.02
N ALA A 19 -2.97 -4.11 13.51
CA ALA A 19 -3.80 -3.19 12.74
C ALA A 19 -3.09 -1.85 12.47
N ILE A 20 -2.39 -1.30 13.48
CA ILE A 20 -1.61 -0.06 13.32
C ILE A 20 -0.41 -0.30 12.39
N ALA A 21 0.30 -1.42 12.57
CA ALA A 21 1.44 -1.78 11.73
C ALA A 21 1.02 -1.93 10.26
N GLY A 22 -0.03 -2.72 10.00
CA GLY A 22 -0.60 -2.91 8.67
C GLY A 22 -1.06 -1.60 8.03
N THR A 23 -1.75 -0.74 8.79
CA THR A 23 -2.17 0.58 8.29
C THR A 23 -0.97 1.47 7.95
N THR A 24 0.06 1.46 8.80
CA THR A 24 1.29 2.22 8.58
C THR A 24 1.99 1.76 7.30
N THR A 25 2.22 0.45 7.15
CA THR A 25 2.82 -0.13 5.94
C THR A 25 2.00 0.16 4.70
N PHE A 26 0.67 0.03 4.79
CA PHE A 26 -0.24 0.36 3.68
C PHE A 26 -0.10 1.83 3.27
N MET A 27 -0.10 2.77 4.21
CA MET A 27 0.06 4.20 3.91
C MET A 27 1.42 4.50 3.27
N THR A 28 2.50 3.89 3.76
CA THR A 28 3.84 4.05 3.19
C THR A 28 3.88 3.61 1.72
N MET A 29 3.24 2.49 1.37
CA MET A 29 3.16 2.03 -0.01
C MET A 29 2.20 2.88 -0.85
N ALA A 30 1.04 3.25 -0.30
CA ALA A 30 0.03 4.05 -0.99
C ALA A 30 0.54 5.45 -1.40
N TYR A 31 1.56 5.97 -0.72
CA TYR A 31 2.24 7.21 -1.09
C TYR A 31 2.70 7.25 -2.57
N ILE A 32 3.00 6.09 -3.17
CA ILE A 32 3.39 5.98 -4.59
C ILE A 32 2.32 6.52 -5.55
N ILE A 33 1.05 6.46 -5.17
CA ILE A 33 -0.09 6.95 -5.96
C ILE A 33 0.01 8.46 -6.21
N ILE A 34 0.68 9.20 -5.31
CA ILE A 34 0.86 10.65 -5.45
C ILE A 34 2.27 10.98 -5.95
N VAL A 35 3.30 10.28 -5.47
CA VAL A 35 4.70 10.57 -5.83
C VAL A 35 4.98 10.34 -7.30
N ASN A 36 4.62 9.16 -7.83
CA ASN A 36 4.95 8.82 -9.21
C ASN A 36 4.32 9.82 -10.19
N PRO A 37 3.03 10.19 -10.06
CA PRO A 37 2.44 11.22 -10.90
C PRO A 37 3.13 12.58 -10.76
N LYS A 38 3.54 13.01 -9.56
CA LYS A 38 4.28 14.27 -9.38
C LYS A 38 5.66 14.26 -10.04
N VAL A 39 6.37 13.14 -10.00
CA VAL A 39 7.65 12.98 -10.68
C VAL A 39 7.47 13.04 -12.19
N LEU A 40 6.42 12.38 -12.70
CA LEU A 40 6.09 12.38 -14.13
C LEU A 40 5.58 13.76 -14.60
N GLU A 41 4.85 14.48 -13.75
CA GLU A 41 4.43 15.86 -13.97
C GLU A 41 5.61 16.80 -14.12
N ALA A 42 6.63 16.66 -13.28
CA ALA A 42 7.89 17.41 -13.43
C ALA A 42 8.62 17.11 -14.75
N ALA A 43 8.39 15.93 -15.35
CA ALA A 43 8.90 15.54 -16.67
C ALA A 43 7.99 15.96 -17.84
N GLY A 44 6.88 16.64 -17.57
CA GLY A 44 5.93 17.14 -18.58
C GLY A 44 4.75 16.20 -18.88
N ILE A 45 4.55 15.13 -18.12
CA ILE A 45 3.42 14.20 -18.28
C ILE A 45 2.24 14.65 -17.41
N PRO A 46 1.01 14.75 -17.92
CA PRO A 46 -0.13 15.18 -17.13
C PRO A 46 -0.37 14.31 -15.86
N PHE A 47 -0.65 14.97 -14.73
CA PHE A 47 -0.84 14.33 -13.41
C PHE A 47 -1.99 13.32 -13.38
N GLY A 48 -3.15 13.66 -13.95
CA GLY A 48 -4.33 12.79 -13.94
C GLY A 48 -4.10 11.44 -14.63
N PRO A 49 -3.71 11.42 -15.92
CA PRO A 49 -3.38 10.19 -16.64
C PRO A 49 -2.27 9.35 -15.99
N SER A 50 -1.21 9.99 -15.46
CA SER A 50 -0.12 9.28 -14.79
C SER A 50 -0.55 8.64 -13.46
N MET A 51 -1.47 9.27 -12.72
CA MET A 51 -2.09 8.69 -11.53
C MET A 51 -2.91 7.44 -11.87
N VAL A 52 -3.76 7.52 -12.89
CA VAL A 52 -4.57 6.37 -13.35
C VAL A 52 -3.67 5.22 -13.78
N ALA A 53 -2.61 5.49 -14.56
CA ALA A 53 -1.65 4.48 -14.99
C ALA A 53 -0.94 3.80 -13.80
N THR A 54 -0.55 4.58 -12.78
CA THR A 54 0.09 4.08 -11.56
C THR A 54 -0.84 3.15 -10.79
N ILE A 55 -2.11 3.55 -10.60
CA ILE A 55 -3.12 2.75 -9.89
C ILE A 55 -3.40 1.43 -10.64
N LEU A 56 -3.60 1.50 -11.95
CA LEU A 56 -3.85 0.30 -12.76
C LEU A 56 -2.68 -0.67 -12.73
N THR A 57 -1.46 -0.17 -12.84
CA THR A 57 -0.25 -0.99 -12.77
C THR A 57 -0.09 -1.65 -11.40
N ALA A 58 -0.31 -0.89 -10.32
CA ALA A 58 -0.26 -1.43 -8.96
C ALA A 58 -1.34 -2.49 -8.71
N PHE A 59 -2.56 -2.27 -9.22
CA PHE A 59 -3.67 -3.22 -9.12
C PHE A 59 -3.36 -4.54 -9.84
N VAL A 60 -2.94 -4.45 -11.11
CA VAL A 60 -2.57 -5.64 -11.90
C VAL A 60 -1.37 -6.35 -11.28
N GLY A 61 -0.35 -5.61 -10.84
CA GLY A 61 0.82 -6.17 -10.17
C GLY A 61 0.47 -6.92 -8.88
N THR A 62 -0.49 -6.42 -8.11
CA THR A 62 -0.98 -7.08 -6.89
C THR A 62 -1.77 -8.35 -7.21
N LEU A 63 -2.55 -8.38 -8.30
CA LEU A 63 -3.31 -9.56 -8.69
C LEU A 63 -2.45 -10.70 -9.24
N LEU A 64 -1.28 -10.37 -9.80
CA LEU A 64 -0.36 -11.35 -10.38
C LEU A 64 0.58 -12.01 -9.35
N MET A 65 0.70 -11.44 -8.15
CA MET A 65 1.49 -11.96 -7.03
C MET A 65 0.64 -12.89 -6.16
#